data_AF-A0A183K7M2-F1
#
_entry.id   AF-A0A183K7M2-F1
#
_cell.length_a   1.000
_cell.length_b   1.000
_cell.length_c   1.000
_cell.angle_alpha   90.00
_cell.angle_beta   90.00
_cell.angle_gamma   90.00
#
_symmetry.space_group_name_H-M   'P 1'
#
loop_
_entity.id
_entity.type
_entity.pdbx_description
1 polymer ?
#
loop_
_entity_poly.entity_id
_entity_poly.type
_entity_poly.pdbx_seq_one_letter_code
_entity_poly.pdbx_strand_id
1 'polypeptide(L)'
;MRTDKKKYVEELATTAEKAAREGNMKQLYDTTKKLSGKYSKPERPVNEREEGRPITEIQQQRNRWVEYFEELLNRPAPMNPPEIQAAHTDLPIDVNPPTTEEIRMAISKSGAGKQQDPAIYQLKH
;
A
#
# COMPACT_ATOMS: atom_id res chain seq x y z
N MET A 1 -25.19 16.04 -20.05
CA MET A 1 -25.05 15.02 -18.98
C MET A 1 -23.61 14.58 -18.71
N ARG A 2 -22.82 14.07 -19.68
CA ARG A 2 -21.38 13.79 -19.45
C ARG A 2 -20.56 15.07 -19.19
N THR A 3 -20.91 16.17 -19.85
CA THR A 3 -20.24 17.47 -19.76
C THR A 3 -20.44 18.15 -18.41
N ASP A 4 -21.68 18.14 -17.88
CA ASP A 4 -22.03 18.76 -16.61
C ASP A 4 -21.33 18.07 -15.44
N LYS A 5 -21.24 16.73 -15.48
CA LYS A 5 -20.50 15.94 -14.49
C LYS A 5 -19.01 16.24 -14.51
N LYS A 6 -18.42 16.38 -15.71
CA LYS A 6 -16.99 16.73 -15.86
C LYS A 6 -16.70 18.11 -15.26
N LYS A 7 -17.54 19.10 -15.59
CA LYS A 7 -17.42 20.46 -15.06
C LYS A 7 -17.51 20.49 -13.54
N TYR A 8 -18.45 19.75 -12.96
CA TYR A 8 -18.60 19.64 -11.51
C TYR A 8 -17.39 19.00 -10.81
N VAL A 9 -16.78 17.97 -11.39
CA VAL A 9 -15.55 17.36 -10.82
C VAL A 9 -14.37 18.32 -10.91
N GLU A 10 -14.25 19.05 -12.02
CA GLU A 10 -13.19 20.03 -12.24
C GLU A 10 -13.28 21.19 -11.24
N GLU A 11 -14.47 21.73 -11.01
CA GLU A 11 -14.72 22.77 -9.99
C GLU A 11 -14.30 22.32 -8.58
N LEU A 12 -14.62 21.07 -8.20
CA LEU A 12 -14.21 20.48 -6.93
C LEU A 12 -12.69 20.30 -6.83
N ALA A 13 -12.02 19.90 -7.91
CA ALA A 13 -10.56 19.74 -7.94
C ALA A 13 -9.85 21.09 -7.73
N THR A 14 -10.28 22.15 -8.42
CA THR A 14 -9.76 23.52 -8.18
C THR A 14 -9.99 24.00 -6.76
N THR A 15 -11.13 23.64 -6.15
CA THR A 15 -11.44 24.01 -4.76
C THR A 15 -10.51 23.31 -3.78
N ALA A 16 -10.22 22.03 -4.00
CA ALA A 16 -9.28 21.26 -3.18
C ALA A 16 -7.86 21.85 -3.29
N GLU A 17 -7.40 22.17 -4.50
CA GLU A 17 -6.09 22.76 -4.72
C GLU A 17 -5.94 24.11 -4.00
N LYS A 18 -6.95 24.97 -4.08
CA LYS A 18 -6.96 26.25 -3.35
C LYS A 18 -6.89 26.03 -1.84
N ALA A 19 -7.70 25.11 -1.30
CA ALA A 19 -7.70 24.80 0.13
C ALA A 19 -6.34 24.26 0.61
N ALA A 20 -5.65 23.46 -0.22
CA ALA A 20 -4.30 22.99 0.08
C ALA A 20 -3.28 24.15 0.13
N ARG A 21 -3.34 25.07 -0.84
CA ARG A 21 -2.47 26.25 -0.89
C ARG A 21 -2.69 27.20 0.29
N GLU A 22 -3.93 27.32 0.76
CA GLU A 22 -4.31 28.16 1.90
C GLU A 22 -4.11 27.48 3.27
N GLY A 23 -3.68 26.20 3.28
CA GLY A 23 -3.52 25.42 4.51
C GLY A 23 -4.86 25.07 5.20
N ASN A 24 -5.99 25.21 4.51
CA ASN A 24 -7.31 24.88 5.03
C ASN A 24 -7.57 23.36 4.92
N MET A 25 -6.96 22.61 5.84
CA MET A 25 -7.02 21.14 5.87
C MET A 25 -8.44 20.58 5.99
N LYS A 26 -9.33 21.29 6.69
CA LYS A 26 -10.74 20.89 6.84
C LYS A 26 -11.45 20.89 5.49
N GLN A 27 -11.35 21.99 4.75
CA GLN A 27 -11.98 22.11 3.43
C GLN A 27 -11.35 21.17 2.40
N LEU A 28 -10.03 20.98 2.46
CA LEU A 28 -9.32 20.01 1.63
C LEU A 28 -9.86 18.59 1.85
N TYR A 29 -10.01 18.16 3.11
CA TYR A 29 -10.56 16.85 3.45
C TYR A 29 -12.01 16.68 2.98
N ASP A 30 -12.87 17.65 3.26
CA ASP A 30 -14.29 17.62 2.89
C ASP A 30 -14.48 17.53 1.35
N THR A 31 -13.64 18.25 0.59
CA THR A 31 -13.68 18.25 -0.88
C THR A 31 -13.13 16.95 -1.48
N THR A 32 -12.02 16.44 -0.95
CA THR A 32 -11.42 15.16 -1.38
C THR A 32 -12.37 13.99 -1.13
N LYS A 33 -13.06 13.98 0.02
CA LYS A 33 -14.07 12.98 0.36
C LYS A 33 -15.28 13.01 -0.58
N LYS A 34 -15.62 14.19 -1.10
CA LYS A 34 -16.68 14.36 -2.11
C LYS A 34 -16.24 13.85 -3.49
N LEU A 35 -14.98 14.07 -3.85
CA LEU A 35 -14.35 13.60 -5.10
C LEU A 35 -14.14 12.08 -5.14
N SER A 36 -13.76 11.47 -4.01
CA SER A 36 -13.44 10.04 -3.93
C SER A 36 -14.64 9.12 -4.16
N GLY A 37 -15.87 9.65 -4.14
CA GLY A 37 -17.09 8.85 -4.20
C GLY A 37 -17.22 7.91 -3.00
N LYS A 38 -18.33 7.15 -2.93
CA LYS A 38 -18.50 6.11 -1.91
C LYS A 38 -17.47 5.01 -2.16
N TYR A 39 -16.50 4.88 -1.25
CA TYR A 39 -15.56 3.76 -1.18
C TYR A 39 -16.33 2.45 -1.25
N SER A 40 -16.23 1.72 -2.36
CA SER A 40 -16.92 0.44 -2.55
C SER A 40 -16.05 -0.67 -1.98
N LYS A 41 -16.19 -0.90 -0.66
CA LYS A 41 -15.58 -1.96 0.17
C LYS A 41 -14.04 -2.07 0.13
N PRO A 42 -13.37 -2.26 1.27
CA PRO A 42 -12.00 -2.77 1.23
C PRO A 42 -12.02 -4.18 0.59
N GLU A 43 -11.14 -4.39 -0.39
CA GLU A 43 -10.98 -5.65 -1.14
C GLU A 43 -10.60 -6.83 -0.23
N ARG A 44 -10.18 -6.56 1.02
CA ARG A 44 -9.84 -7.56 2.02
C ARG A 44 -10.56 -7.24 3.34
N PRO A 45 -11.47 -8.11 3.81
CA PRO A 45 -12.04 -7.99 5.14
C PRO A 45 -10.96 -8.23 6.20
N VAL A 46 -11.07 -7.53 7.32
CA VAL A 46 -10.29 -7.86 8.52
C VAL A 46 -10.94 -9.11 9.11
N ASN A 47 -10.16 -10.19 9.19
CA ASN A 47 -10.64 -11.44 9.77
C ASN A 47 -10.55 -11.36 11.30
N GLU A 48 -11.59 -11.84 11.97
CA GLU A 48 -11.57 -12.13 13.40
C GLU A 48 -10.55 -13.22 13.73
N ARG A 49 -9.90 -13.15 14.90
CA ARG A 49 -8.85 -14.10 15.30
C ARG A 49 -9.35 -15.52 15.50
N GLU A 50 -10.61 -15.72 15.90
CA GLU A 50 -11.12 -17.03 16.30
C GLU A 50 -11.85 -17.79 15.19
N GLU A 51 -12.60 -17.13 14.30
CA GLU A 51 -13.49 -17.87 13.37
C GLU A 51 -13.25 -17.58 11.88
N GLY A 52 -12.26 -16.77 11.50
CA GLY A 52 -12.01 -16.42 10.10
C GLY A 52 -13.20 -15.76 9.40
N ARG A 53 -14.22 -15.33 10.16
CA ARG A 53 -15.38 -14.64 9.63
C ARG A 53 -14.98 -13.21 9.26
N PRO A 54 -15.34 -12.75 8.05
CA PRO A 54 -15.02 -11.41 7.62
C PRO A 54 -15.84 -10.40 8.41
N ILE A 55 -15.16 -9.47 9.10
CA ILE A 55 -15.80 -8.33 9.74
C ILE A 55 -16.22 -7.35 8.63
N THR A 56 -17.52 -7.32 8.33
CA THR A 56 -18.08 -6.49 7.25
C THR A 56 -18.63 -5.14 7.72
N GLU A 57 -18.79 -4.98 9.05
CA GLU A 57 -19.34 -3.77 9.66
C GLU A 57 -18.23 -2.86 10.20
N ILE A 58 -18.29 -1.56 9.85
CA ILE A 58 -17.28 -0.56 10.20
C ILE A 58 -17.09 -0.43 11.72
N GLN A 59 -18.18 -0.57 12.50
CA GLN A 59 -18.12 -0.48 13.97
C GLN A 59 -17.35 -1.65 14.57
N GLN A 60 -17.63 -2.87 14.11
CA GLN A 60 -16.92 -4.07 14.54
C GLN A 60 -15.44 -4.00 14.14
N GLN A 61 -15.13 -3.48 12.95
CA GLN A 61 -13.75 -3.29 12.53
C GLN A 61 -13.02 -2.30 13.43
N ARG A 62 -13.66 -1.19 13.82
CA ARG A 62 -13.08 -0.21 14.76
C ARG A 62 -12.84 -0.81 16.15
N ASN A 63 -13.80 -1.56 16.69
CA ASN A 63 -13.64 -2.24 17.97
C ASN A 63 -12.46 -3.22 17.93
N ARG A 64 -12.32 -3.96 16.82
CA ARG A 64 -11.17 -4.85 16.60
C ARG A 64 -9.84 -4.10 16.56
N TRP A 65 -9.81 -2.93 15.93
CA TRP A 65 -8.61 -2.08 15.93
C TRP A 65 -8.27 -1.59 17.34
N VAL A 66 -9.27 -1.18 18.14
CA VAL A 66 -9.06 -0.77 19.54
C VAL A 66 -8.44 -1.89 20.35
N GLU A 67 -9.01 -3.09 20.32
CA GLU A 67 -8.45 -4.26 21.01
C GLU A 67 -7.02 -4.59 20.58
N TYR A 68 -6.75 -4.59 19.28
CA TYR A 68 -5.42 -4.90 18.75
C TYR A 68 -4.37 -3.90 19.22
N PHE A 69 -4.70 -2.60 19.21
CA PHE A 69 -3.79 -1.57 19.69
C PHE A 69 -3.66 -1.58 21.22
N GLU A 70 -4.72 -1.88 21.97
CA GLU A 70 -4.63 -2.07 23.42
C GLU A 70 -3.71 -3.25 23.77
N GLU A 71 -3.83 -4.39 23.09
CA GLU A 71 -2.94 -5.54 23.30
C GLU A 71 -1.50 -5.20 22.94
N LEU A 72 -1.27 -4.48 21.84
CA LEU A 72 0.06 -4.12 21.37
C LEU A 72 0.75 -3.08 22.28
N LEU A 73 0.02 -2.04 22.68
CA LEU A 73 0.55 -0.91 23.44
C LEU A 73 0.66 -1.20 24.93
N ASN A 74 -0.21 -2.07 25.47
CA ASN A 74 -0.17 -2.48 26.88
C ASN A 74 0.58 -3.81 27.09
N ARG A 75 1.22 -4.35 26.05
CA ARG A 75 2.03 -5.55 26.18
C ARG A 75 3.17 -5.28 27.16
N PRO A 76 3.25 -6.00 28.30
CA PRO A 76 4.39 -5.84 29.20
C PRO A 76 5.68 -6.23 28.46
N ALA A 77 6.76 -5.55 28.81
CA ALA A 77 8.07 -5.92 28.29
C ALA A 77 8.30 -7.42 28.54
N PRO A 78 8.76 -8.19 27.52
CA PRO A 78 9.02 -9.60 27.72
C PRO A 78 10.02 -9.75 28.87
N MET A 79 9.68 -10.57 29.86
CA MET A 79 10.47 -10.75 31.09
C MET A 79 11.85 -11.34 30.80
N ASN A 80 11.98 -12.06 29.69
CA ASN A 80 13.25 -12.54 29.19
C ASN A 80 13.75 -11.56 28.12
N PRO A 81 14.97 -11.01 28.26
CA PRO A 81 15.60 -10.34 27.14
C PRO A 81 15.65 -11.34 25.95
N PRO A 82 15.48 -10.88 24.71
CA PRO A 82 15.74 -11.72 23.55
C PRO A 82 17.13 -12.33 23.72
N GLU A 83 17.25 -13.65 23.62
CA GLU A 83 18.54 -14.33 23.62
C GLU A 83 19.20 -14.02 22.27
N ILE A 84 19.80 -12.83 22.18
CA ILE A 84 20.55 -12.39 21.02
C ILE A 84 21.84 -13.21 21.04
N GLN A 85 21.85 -14.30 20.27
CA GLN A 85 23.11 -14.94 19.90
C GLN A 85 23.94 -13.86 19.19
N ALA A 86 25.15 -13.60 19.71
CA ALA A 86 26.08 -12.69 19.05
C ALA A 86 26.19 -13.12 17.58
N ALA A 87 26.04 -12.17 16.67
CA ALA A 87 26.25 -12.45 15.25
C ALA A 87 27.61 -13.14 15.12
N HIS A 88 27.63 -14.34 14.55
CA HIS A 88 28.87 -14.96 14.15
C HIS A 88 29.52 -14.01 13.15
N THR A 89 30.64 -13.43 13.57
CA THR A 89 31.73 -12.79 12.84
C THR A 89 31.40 -12.18 11.48
N ASP A 90 31.81 -10.92 11.31
CA ASP A 90 31.91 -10.21 10.03
C ASP A 90 32.16 -11.16 8.85
N LEU A 91 31.11 -11.43 8.09
CA LEU A 91 31.25 -12.00 6.77
C LEU A 91 32.13 -10.99 6.02
N PRO A 92 33.27 -11.41 5.44
CA PRO A 92 34.05 -10.54 4.58
C PRO A 92 33.18 -10.20 3.38
N ILE A 93 32.44 -9.10 3.49
CA ILE A 93 31.79 -8.47 2.36
C ILE A 93 32.93 -7.84 1.59
N ASP A 94 33.15 -8.34 0.37
CA ASP A 94 34.06 -7.68 -0.55
C ASP A 94 33.45 -6.30 -0.89
N VAL A 95 34.02 -5.25 -0.33
CA VAL A 95 33.61 -3.86 -0.57
C VAL A 95 34.22 -3.31 -1.87
N ASN A 96 34.95 -4.12 -2.63
CA ASN A 96 35.45 -3.69 -3.92
C ASN A 96 34.29 -3.57 -4.94
N PRO A 97 34.40 -2.64 -5.90
CA PRO A 97 33.44 -2.55 -6.99
C PRO A 97 33.36 -3.88 -7.76
N PRO A 98 32.15 -4.32 -8.16
CA PRO A 98 31.98 -5.56 -8.90
C PRO A 98 32.75 -5.52 -10.21
N THR A 99 33.41 -6.63 -10.53
CA THR A 99 34.15 -6.77 -11.78
C THR A 99 33.20 -6.97 -12.96
N THR A 100 33.65 -6.59 -14.15
CA THR A 100 32.84 -6.73 -15.38
C THR A 100 32.39 -8.18 -15.63
N GLU A 101 33.21 -9.17 -15.26
CA GLU A 101 32.86 -10.59 -15.42
C GLU A 101 31.77 -11.04 -14.43
N GLU A 102 31.79 -10.56 -13.18
CA GLU A 102 30.72 -10.84 -12.21
C GLU A 102 29.38 -10.27 -12.68
N ILE A 103 29.38 -9.05 -13.21
CA ILE A 103 28.20 -8.42 -13.80
C ILE A 103 27.68 -9.26 -14.98
N ARG A 104 28.57 -9.70 -15.87
CA ARG A 104 28.22 -10.51 -17.03
C ARG A 104 27.63 -11.87 -16.64
N MET A 105 28.20 -12.52 -15.62
CA MET A 105 27.70 -13.78 -15.08
C MET A 105 26.33 -13.62 -14.39
N ALA A 106 26.11 -12.52 -13.68
CA ALA A 106 24.83 -12.25 -13.03
C ALA A 106 23.72 -12.04 -14.07
N ILE A 107 24.01 -11.31 -15.16
CA ILE A 107 23.09 -11.08 -16.28
C ILE A 107 22.80 -12.37 -17.06
N SER A 108 23.78 -13.26 -17.25
CA SER A 108 23.54 -14.53 -17.95
C SER A 108 22.72 -15.52 -17.12
N LYS A 109 22.87 -15.50 -15.79
CA LYS A 109 22.10 -16.33 -14.86
C LYS A 109 20.66 -15.83 -14.64
N SER A 110 20.38 -14.54 -14.84
CA SER A 110 19.06 -13.96 -14.56
C SER A 110 17.99 -14.27 -15.62
N GLY A 111 18.33 -15.00 -16.70
CA GLY A 111 17.36 -15.60 -17.62
C GLY A 111 16.68 -14.58 -18.54
N ALA A 112 16.93 -14.70 -19.85
CA ALA A 112 16.19 -13.99 -20.88
C ALA A 112 14.71 -14.42 -20.89
N GLY A 113 13.86 -13.65 -20.21
CA GLY A 113 12.41 -13.77 -20.32
C GLY A 113 11.97 -13.53 -21.77
N LYS A 114 11.47 -14.57 -22.44
CA LYS A 114 10.89 -14.49 -23.77
C LYS A 114 9.68 -13.54 -23.73
N GLN A 115 9.81 -12.39 -24.38
CA GLN A 115 8.74 -11.43 -24.56
C GLN A 115 7.68 -12.01 -25.52
N GLN A 116 6.48 -12.31 -25.03
CA GLN A 116 5.33 -12.64 -25.88
C GLN A 116 4.69 -11.33 -26.37
N ASP A 117 4.62 -11.21 -27.69
CA ASP A 117 4.01 -10.09 -28.42
C ASP A 117 2.47 -10.12 -28.26
N PRO A 118 1.79 -9.04 -27.83
CA PRO A 118 0.34 -9.04 -27.74
C PRO A 118 -0.29 -8.81 -29.11
N ALA A 119 -0.88 -9.87 -29.67
CA ALA A 119 -1.66 -9.83 -30.90
C ALA A 119 -2.82 -8.82 -30.80
N ILE A 120 -2.81 -7.81 -31.68
CA ILE A 120 -3.88 -6.84 -31.90
C ILE A 120 -5.12 -7.57 -32.43
N TYR A 121 -6.23 -7.56 -31.68
CA TYR A 121 -7.53 -7.99 -32.19
C TYR A 121 -8.05 -6.95 -33.18
N GLN A 122 -8.09 -7.30 -34.48
CA GLN A 122 -8.85 -6.54 -35.48
C GLN A 122 -10.28 -7.07 -35.54
N LEU A 123 -11.22 -6.16 -35.25
CA LEU A 123 -12.67 -6.33 -35.43
C LEU A 123 -12.97 -6.26 -36.94
N LYS A 124 -13.48 -7.34 -37.55
CA LYS A 124 -14.10 -7.27 -38.88
C LYS A 124 -15.61 -7.10 -38.74
N HIS A 125 -16.11 -6.10 -39.47
CA HIS A 125 -17.52 -5.89 -39.79
C HIS A 125 -18.09 -7.04 -40.63
#